data_AF-A0A7Y4JWP4-F1
#
_entry.id   AF-A0A7Y4JWP4-F1
#
_cell.length_a   1.000
_cell.length_b   1.000
_cell.length_c   1.000
_cell.angle_alpha   90.00
_cell.angle_beta   90.00
_cell.angle_gamma   90.00
#
_symmetry.space_group_name_H-M   'P 1'
#
loop_
_entity.id
_entity.type
_entity.pdbx_description
1 polymer ?
#
loop_
_entity_poly.entity_id
_entity_poly.type
_entity_poly.pdbx_seq_one_letter_code
_entity_poly.pdbx_strand_id
1 'polypeptide(L)' 'AVGLSPKVLCRIARLQHAVELSRGLQGAEWALAAGYYDQAHQVREFRALTGLTPGAYVREQAEVGFVQSHDEVGA' A
#
# COMPACT_ATOMS: atom_id res chain seq x y z
N ALA A 1 2.35 14.41 -18.60
CA ALA A 1 2.36 12.99 -18.20
C ALA A 1 3.57 12.74 -17.29
N VAL A 2 3.42 11.97 -16.22
CA VAL A 2 4.45 11.81 -15.15
C VAL A 2 5.64 10.88 -15.51
N GLY A 3 5.86 10.56 -16.79
CA GLY A 3 6.97 9.72 -17.25
C GLY A 3 6.90 8.23 -16.89
N LEU A 4 5.87 7.78 -16.18
CA LEU A 4 5.68 6.37 -15.81
C LEU A 4 4.94 5.59 -16.89
N SER A 5 5.32 4.34 -17.08
CA SER A 5 4.57 3.43 -17.94
C SER A 5 3.20 3.09 -17.29
N PRO A 6 2.17 2.80 -18.11
CA PRO A 6 0.85 2.40 -17.58
C PRO A 6 0.93 1.23 -16.59
N LYS A 7 1.81 0.25 -16.84
CA LYS A 7 2.00 -0.90 -15.95
C LYS A 7 2.51 -0.46 -14.57
N VAL A 8 3.45 0.48 -14.51
CA VAL A 8 3.97 0.99 -13.23
C VAL A 8 2.86 1.73 -12.47
N LEU A 9 2.06 2.54 -13.16
CA LEU A 9 0.93 3.23 -12.54
C LEU A 9 -0.08 2.24 -11.94
N CYS A 10 -0.44 1.18 -12.66
CA CYS A 10 -1.33 0.15 -12.15
C CYS A 10 -0.77 -0.58 -10.92
N ARG A 11 0.56 -0.77 -10.83
CA ARG A 11 1.19 -1.39 -9.64
C ARG A 11 1.08 -0.48 -8.42
N ILE A 12 1.35 0.82 -8.59
CA ILE A 12 1.23 1.81 -7.52
C ILE A 12 -0.23 1.92 -7.05
N ALA A 13 -1.18 2.04 -7.98
CA ALA A 13 -2.61 2.11 -7.63
C ALA A 13 -3.08 0.86 -6.87
N ARG A 14 -2.63 -0.33 -7.28
CA ARG A 14 -2.93 -1.58 -6.56
C ARG A 14 -2.35 -1.58 -5.14
N LEU A 15 -1.11 -1.11 -4.97
CA LEU A 15 -0.50 -1.00 -3.66
C LEU A 15 -1.29 -0.04 -2.76
N GLN A 16 -1.66 1.14 -3.27
CA GLN A 16 -2.46 2.12 -2.53
C GLN A 16 -3.79 1.53 -2.06
N HIS A 17 -4.49 0.84 -2.96
CA HIS A 17 -5.72 0.15 -2.61
C HIS A 17 -5.52 -0.95 -1.56
N ALA A 18 -4.43 -1.71 -1.65
CA ALA A 18 -4.08 -2.69 -0.63
C ALA A 18 -3.85 -2.04 0.74
N VAL A 19 -3.21 -0.88 0.80
CA VAL A 19 -2.99 -0.14 2.05
C VAL A 19 -4.31 0.31 2.66
N GLU A 20 -5.27 0.79 1.86
CA GLU A 20 -6.61 1.17 2.33
C GLU A 20 -7.35 -0.01 2.99
N LEU A 21 -7.26 -1.20 2.39
CA LEU A 21 -7.92 -2.42 2.88
C LEU A 21 -7.23 -3.07 4.10
N SER A 22 -6.00 -2.66 4.42
CA SER A 22 -5.19 -3.28 5.49
C SER A 22 -5.81 -3.18 6.89
N ARG A 23 -6.77 -2.28 7.09
CA ARG A 23 -7.47 -2.09 8.38
C ARG A 23 -8.52 -3.15 8.68
N GLY A 24 -8.96 -3.90 7.67
CA GLY A 24 -10.09 -4.84 7.82
C GLY A 24 -9.83 -6.25 7.29
N LEU A 25 -8.85 -6.42 6.40
CA LEU A 25 -8.56 -7.70 5.75
C LEU A 25 -7.14 -8.18 6.04
N GLN A 26 -6.93 -9.50 6.03
CA GLN A 26 -5.62 -10.12 6.21
C GLN A 26 -5.39 -11.27 5.22
N GLY A 27 -4.12 -11.70 5.10
CA GLY A 27 -3.76 -12.91 4.37
C GLY A 27 -4.22 -12.94 2.91
N ALA A 28 -4.74 -14.09 2.47
CA ALA A 28 -5.18 -14.30 1.09
C ALA A 28 -6.42 -13.47 0.71
N GLU A 29 -7.34 -13.25 1.65
CA GLU A 29 -8.53 -12.42 1.42
C GLU A 29 -8.14 -10.97 1.11
N TRP A 30 -7.20 -10.42 1.87
CA TRP A 30 -6.64 -9.10 1.61
C TRP A 30 -5.97 -9.01 0.23
N ALA A 31 -5.18 -10.03 -0.14
CA ALA A 31 -4.53 -10.08 -1.44
C ALA A 31 -5.55 -10.07 -2.59
N LEU A 32 -6.58 -10.91 -2.51
CA LEU A 32 -7.63 -10.98 -3.53
C LEU A 32 -8.44 -9.69 -3.63
N ALA A 33 -8.88 -9.13 -2.50
CA ALA A 33 -9.65 -7.89 -2.46
C ALA A 33 -8.84 -6.71 -3.04
N ALA A 34 -7.53 -6.69 -2.79
CA ALA A 34 -6.64 -5.67 -3.35
C ALA A 34 -6.26 -5.92 -4.84
N GLY A 35 -6.76 -6.97 -5.47
CA GLY A 35 -6.51 -7.27 -6.89
C GLY A 35 -5.17 -7.97 -7.18
N TYR A 36 -4.61 -8.66 -6.19
CA TYR A 36 -3.53 -9.61 -6.39
C TYR A 36 -4.10 -11.01 -6.63
N TYR A 37 -3.43 -11.77 -7.49
CA TYR A 37 -3.77 -13.17 -7.77
C TYR A 37 -3.70 -14.06 -6.52
N ASP A 38 -2.67 -13.88 -5.70
CA ASP A 38 -2.45 -14.61 -4.46
C ASP A 38 -1.60 -13.79 -3.47
N GLN A 39 -1.45 -14.30 -2.25
CA GLN A 39 -0.64 -13.65 -1.21
C GLN A 39 0.84 -13.53 -1.61
N ALA A 40 1.39 -14.49 -2.36
CA ALA A 40 2.80 -14.45 -2.74
C ALA A 40 3.09 -13.34 -3.76
N HIS A 41 2.14 -13.07 -4.68
CA HIS A 41 2.17 -11.94 -5.60
C HIS A 41 2.09 -10.62 -4.84
N GLN A 42 1.18 -10.50 -3.87
CA GLN A 42 1.11 -9.33 -2.98
C GLN A 42 2.44 -9.08 -2.29
N VAL A 43 3.04 -10.12 -1.69
CA VAL A 43 4.33 -10.01 -0.98
C VAL A 43 5.46 -9.55 -1.90
N ARG A 44 5.53 -10.09 -3.13
CA ARG A 44 6.53 -9.67 -4.13
C ARG A 44 6.38 -8.21 -4.53
N GLU A 45 5.16 -7.76 -4.77
CA GLU A 45 4.87 -6.38 -5.16
C GLU A 45 5.14 -5.38 -4.03
N PHE A 46 4.72 -5.68 -2.80
CA PHE A 46 5.03 -4.86 -1.63
C PHE A 46 6.55 -4.70 -1.48
N ARG A 47 7.31 -5.80 -1.50
CA ARG A 47 8.78 -5.72 -1.41
C ARG A 47 9.39 -4.90 -2.54
N ALA A 48 8.89 -5.05 -3.76
CA ALA A 48 9.41 -4.32 -4.91
C ALA A 48 9.14 -2.81 -4.85
N LEU A 49 8.06 -2.38 -4.19
CA LEU A 49 7.63 -0.98 -4.16
C LEU A 49 7.99 -0.26 -2.85
N THR A 50 7.97 -0.96 -1.72
CA THR A 50 8.18 -0.38 -0.37
C THR A 50 9.40 -0.95 0.35
N GLY A 51 10.00 -2.02 -0.15
CA GLY A 51 11.07 -2.76 0.54
C GLY A 51 10.57 -3.70 1.65
N LEU A 52 9.28 -3.67 1.98
CA LEU A 52 8.70 -4.39 3.13
C LEU A 52 7.74 -5.49 2.68
N THR A 53 7.46 -6.44 3.56
CA THR A 53 6.30 -7.32 3.38
C THR A 53 5.02 -6.57 3.75
N PRO A 54 3.82 -7.01 3.28
CA PRO A 54 2.56 -6.34 3.60
C PRO A 54 2.34 -6.18 5.11
N GLY A 55 2.59 -7.24 5.88
CA GLY A 55 2.46 -7.20 7.34
C GLY A 55 3.52 -6.34 8.04
N ALA A 56 4.74 -6.26 7.50
CA ALA A 56 5.76 -5.36 8.04
C ALA A 56 5.41 -3.90 7.77
N TYR A 57 4.94 -3.58 6.55
CA TYR A 57 4.48 -2.24 6.19
C TYR A 57 3.35 -1.77 7.11
N VAL A 58 2.35 -2.62 7.38
CA VAL A 58 1.23 -2.26 8.27
C VAL A 58 1.69 -2.01 9.71
N ARG A 59 2.62 -2.81 10.23
CA ARG A 59 3.21 -2.56 11.56
C ARG A 59 3.99 -1.25 11.60
N GLU A 60 4.80 -0.99 10.58
CA GLU A 60 5.57 0.25 10.50
C GLU A 60 4.66 1.48 10.39
N GLN A 61 3.54 1.40 9.65
CA GLN A 61 2.54 2.48 9.63
C GLN A 61 1.86 2.71 11.00
N ALA A 62 1.71 1.67 11.82
CA ALA A 62 1.16 1.79 13.16
C ALA A 62 2.18 2.35 14.17
N GLU A 63 3.47 2.03 14.00
CA GLU A 63 4.57 2.53 14.85
C GLU A 63 4.97 3.96 14.48
N VAL A 64 5.01 4.26 13.19
CA VAL A 64 5.24 5.58 12.62
C VAL A 64 3.89 6.28 12.51
N GLY A 65 3.24 6.53 13.64
CA GLY A 65 2.10 7.43 13.71
C GLY A 65 2.54 8.79 13.15
N PHE A 66 2.24 9.04 11.88
CA PHE A 66 2.67 10.25 11.18
C PHE A 66 2.19 11.48 11.94
N VAL A 67 3.13 12.31 12.39
CA VAL A 67 2.90 13.71 12.74
C VAL A 67 2.47 14.41 11.46
N GLN A 68 1.16 14.52 11.23
CA GLN A 68 0.64 15.60 10.42
C GLN A 68 0.57 16.82 11.33
N SER A 69 1.56 17.72 11.22
CA SER A 69 1.28 19.12 11.55
C SER A 69 0.23 19.58 10.55
N HIS A 70 -1.01 19.70 11.02
CA HIS A 70 -1.95 20.59 10.37
C HIS A 70 -1.41 22.01 10.60
N ASP A 71 -0.53 22.47 9.71
CA ASP A 71 -0.33 23.90 9.53
C ASP A 71 -1.46 24.42 8.64
N GLU A 72 -2.05 25.49 9.13
CA GLU A 72 -3.30 26.12 8.75
C GLU A 72 -3.26 26.66 7.30
N VAL A 73 -4.40 26.57 6.59
CA VAL A 73 -4.73 27.56 5.56
C VAL A 73 -5.84 28.41 6.15
N GLY A 74 -5.44 29.59 6.63
CA GLY A 74 -6.37 30.65 6.94
C GLY A 74 -7.10 31.13 5.69
N ALA A 75 -8.42 31.25 5.82
CA ALA A 75 -9.27 32.27 5.22
C ALA A 75 -10.55 32.35 6.04
#